data_AF-A0A1X4HU73-F1
#
_entry.id   AF-A0A1X4HU73-F1
#
_cell.length_a   1.000
_cell.length_b   1.000
_cell.length_c   1.000
_cell.angle_alpha   90.00
_cell.angle_beta   90.00
_cell.angle_gamma   90.00
#
_symmetry.space_group_name_H-M   'P 1'
#
loop_
_entity.id
_entity.type
_entity.pdbx_description
1 polymer ?
#
loop_
_entity_poly.entity_id
_entity_poly.type
_entity_poly.pdbx_seq_one_letter_code
_entity_poly.pdbx_strand_id
1 'polypeptide(L)'
;MSSVISDFLASEKPYAVANTSGLPEEAFRTAFPTVAAATVLTPDAAGVPALLESVRDPRKDDFVAARAELKRRLLGPAVPTSQQRFAAAVQDLCAAAREHRVRATRRLGAELPGQRHQTADAAAPVPFVPHRPSRRA
;
A
#
# COMPACT_ATOMS: atom_id res chain seq x y z
N MET A 1 3.47 -1.20 24.56
CA MET A 1 2.31 -1.84 23.93
C MET A 1 2.81 -2.77 22.84
N SER A 2 2.34 -4.01 22.76
CA SER A 2 2.88 -4.98 21.80
C SER A 2 2.17 -4.88 20.45
N SER A 3 2.91 -4.81 19.36
CA SER A 3 2.37 -4.79 17.99
C SER A 3 1.56 -6.04 17.65
N VAL A 4 1.86 -7.16 18.31
CA VAL A 4 1.19 -8.47 18.06
C VAL A 4 -0.30 -8.44 18.36
N ILE A 5 -0.76 -7.55 19.25
CA ILE A 5 -2.20 -7.42 19.56
C ILE A 5 -2.95 -6.88 18.35
N SER A 6 -2.35 -5.91 17.65
CA SER A 6 -2.94 -5.34 16.42
C SER A 6 -3.08 -6.39 15.32
N ASP A 7 -2.08 -7.25 15.16
CA ASP A 7 -2.14 -8.34 14.18
C ASP A 7 -3.16 -9.41 14.60
N PHE A 8 -3.18 -9.77 15.88
CA PHE A 8 -4.11 -10.77 16.41
C PHE A 8 -5.58 -10.32 16.30
N LEU A 9 -5.85 -9.01 16.43
CA LEU A 9 -7.18 -8.41 16.27
C LEU A 9 -7.81 -8.69 14.90
N ALA A 10 -7.01 -8.99 13.87
CA ALA A 10 -7.56 -9.41 12.58
C ALA A 10 -8.45 -10.66 12.69
N SER A 11 -8.14 -11.55 13.65
CA SER A 11 -8.89 -12.79 13.90
C SER A 11 -10.17 -12.58 14.72
N GLU A 12 -10.31 -11.44 15.41
CA GLU A 12 -11.43 -11.14 16.32
C GLU A 12 -11.64 -12.17 17.44
N LYS A 13 -10.66 -13.03 17.69
CA LYS A 13 -10.72 -14.03 18.77
C LYS A 13 -10.52 -13.37 20.14
N PRO A 14 -11.06 -13.98 21.22
CA PRO A 14 -10.75 -13.55 22.58
C PRO A 14 -9.24 -13.50 22.82
N TYR A 15 -8.80 -12.45 23.51
CA TYR A 15 -7.43 -12.30 23.99
C TYR A 15 -7.43 -11.60 25.35
N ALA A 16 -6.29 -11.71 26.02
CA ALA A 16 -6.09 -11.12 27.33
C ALA A 16 -4.84 -10.26 27.39
N VAL A 17 -4.87 -9.28 28.31
CA VAL A 17 -3.72 -8.46 28.65
C VAL A 17 -3.51 -8.56 30.16
N ALA A 18 -2.29 -8.92 30.56
CA ALA A 18 -1.92 -8.94 31.96
C ALA A 18 -1.70 -7.51 32.48
N ASN A 19 -2.41 -7.14 33.54
CA ASN A 19 -2.17 -5.91 34.27
C ASN A 19 -1.11 -6.16 35.34
N THR A 20 0.15 -5.86 35.01
CA THR A 20 1.29 -5.95 35.94
C THR A 20 1.58 -4.64 36.68
N SER A 21 0.78 -3.60 36.42
CA SER A 21 1.01 -2.24 36.95
C SER A 21 0.41 -2.01 38.34
N GLY A 22 -0.48 -2.89 38.79
CA GLY A 22 -1.24 -2.71 40.03
C GLY A 22 -2.35 -1.65 39.96
N LEU A 23 -2.56 -1.03 38.79
CA LEU A 23 -3.66 -0.09 38.58
C LEU A 23 -5.02 -0.78 38.69
N PRO A 24 -6.05 -0.10 39.20
CA PRO A 24 -7.45 -0.54 39.04
C PRO A 24 -7.78 -0.76 37.56
N GLU A 25 -8.69 -1.68 37.27
CA GLU A 25 -9.00 -2.06 35.89
C GLU A 25 -9.48 -0.88 35.04
N GLU A 26 -10.30 0.01 35.60
CA GLU A 26 -10.83 1.20 34.93
C GLU A 26 -9.71 2.16 34.53
N ALA A 27 -8.74 2.37 35.44
CA ALA A 27 -7.57 3.19 35.18
C ALA A 27 -6.66 2.54 34.11
N PHE A 28 -6.51 1.21 34.17
CA PHE A 28 -5.75 0.44 33.19
C PHE A 28 -6.35 0.51 31.78
N ARG A 29 -7.69 0.36 31.67
CA ARG A 29 -8.42 0.49 30.40
C ARG A 29 -8.33 1.90 29.81
N THR A 30 -8.34 2.92 30.66
CA THR A 30 -8.17 4.32 30.25
C THR A 30 -6.76 4.59 29.71
N ALA A 31 -5.73 4.05 30.37
CA ALA A 31 -4.34 4.22 29.98
C ALA A 31 -3.96 3.46 28.70
N PHE A 32 -4.64 2.33 28.43
CA PHE A 32 -4.31 1.45 27.30
C PHE A 32 -5.54 1.16 26.44
N PRO A 33 -5.84 1.99 25.43
CA PRO A 33 -7.07 1.87 24.62
C PRO A 33 -7.28 0.52 23.91
N THR A 34 -6.23 -0.27 23.68
CA THR A 34 -6.35 -1.62 23.10
C THR A 34 -6.78 -2.70 24.11
N VAL A 35 -6.75 -2.38 25.41
CA VAL A 35 -7.28 -3.24 26.47
C VAL A 35 -8.81 -3.20 26.49
N ALA A 36 -9.43 -2.16 25.93
CA ALA A 36 -10.88 -2.00 25.88
C ALA A 36 -11.64 -3.23 25.33
N ALA A 37 -10.99 -4.03 24.50
CA ALA A 37 -11.58 -5.23 23.88
C ALA A 37 -10.98 -6.56 24.38
N ALA A 38 -10.26 -6.53 25.51
CA ALA A 38 -9.55 -7.67 26.09
C ALA A 38 -10.08 -8.03 27.48
N THR A 39 -9.91 -9.30 27.86
CA THR A 39 -9.93 -9.70 29.27
C THR A 39 -8.69 -9.13 29.96
N VAL A 40 -8.86 -8.47 31.10
CA VAL A 40 -7.75 -8.01 31.93
C VAL A 40 -7.42 -9.11 32.92
N LEU A 41 -6.16 -9.56 32.94
CA LEU A 41 -5.69 -10.53 33.92
C LEU A 41 -4.93 -9.81 35.02
N THR A 42 -5.48 -9.89 36.23
CA THR A 42 -4.82 -9.52 37.48
C THR A 42 -3.79 -10.57 37.89
N PRO A 43 -2.84 -10.25 38.80
CA PRO A 43 -1.82 -11.20 39.25
C PRO A 43 -2.36 -12.50 39.85
N ASP A 44 -3.58 -12.50 40.38
CA ASP A 44 -4.25 -13.69 40.91
C ASP A 44 -4.84 -14.61 39.82
N ALA A 45 -4.76 -14.20 38.55
CA ALA A 45 -5.25 -14.93 37.38
C ALA A 45 -6.76 -15.28 37.42
N ALA A 46 -7.56 -14.58 38.22
CA ALA A 46 -8.99 -14.88 38.40
C ALA A 46 -9.81 -14.81 37.10
N GLY A 47 -9.36 -14.03 36.10
CA GLY A 47 -10.01 -13.92 34.80
C GLY A 47 -9.76 -15.06 33.80
N VAL A 48 -8.83 -15.99 34.09
CA VAL A 48 -8.48 -17.07 33.15
C VAL A 48 -9.64 -18.03 32.86
N PRO A 49 -10.43 -18.51 33.85
CA PRO A 49 -11.56 -19.39 33.58
C PRO A 49 -12.58 -18.77 32.62
N ALA A 50 -12.98 -17.51 32.86
CA ALA A 50 -13.94 -16.80 32.02
C ALA A 50 -13.41 -16.61 30.58
N LEU A 51 -12.12 -16.26 30.43
CA LEU A 51 -11.47 -16.18 29.13
C LEU A 51 -11.56 -17.52 28.39
N LEU A 52 -11.16 -18.62 29.02
CA LEU A 52 -11.22 -19.95 28.40
C LEU A 52 -12.64 -20.38 28.06
N GLU A 53 -13.63 -19.94 28.83
CA GLU A 53 -15.03 -20.18 28.55
C GLU A 53 -15.50 -19.43 27.30
N SER A 54 -15.14 -18.15 27.16
CA SER A 54 -15.44 -17.36 25.95
C SER A 54 -14.80 -17.93 24.68
N VAL A 55 -13.60 -18.53 24.80
CA VAL A 55 -12.91 -19.20 23.69
C VAL A 55 -13.66 -20.46 23.24
N ARG A 56 -14.27 -21.19 24.18
CA ARG A 56 -15.01 -22.43 23.89
C ARG A 56 -16.45 -22.17 23.45
N ASP A 57 -17.08 -21.13 23.99
CA ASP A 57 -18.44 -20.71 23.67
C ASP A 57 -18.47 -19.21 23.32
N PRO A 58 -18.49 -18.85 22.03
CA PRO A 58 -18.52 -17.46 21.59
C PRO A 58 -19.73 -16.65 22.09
N ARG A 59 -20.78 -17.30 22.59
CA ARG A 59 -21.94 -16.61 23.17
C ARG A 59 -21.65 -16.04 24.56
N LYS A 60 -20.57 -16.48 25.21
CA LYS A 60 -20.09 -15.98 26.51
C LYS A 60 -19.01 -14.92 26.37
N ASP A 61 -18.85 -14.40 25.16
CA ASP A 61 -17.82 -13.42 24.84
C ASP A 61 -18.40 -12.01 24.83
N ASP A 62 -18.27 -11.32 25.96
CA ASP A 62 -18.80 -9.97 26.14
C ASP A 62 -18.02 -8.91 25.33
N PHE A 63 -16.85 -9.27 24.77
CA PHE A 63 -15.97 -8.33 24.09
C PHE A 63 -16.08 -8.40 22.55
N VAL A 64 -17.00 -9.17 21.98
CA VAL A 64 -17.18 -9.27 20.52
C VAL A 64 -17.38 -7.91 19.87
N ALA A 65 -18.32 -7.11 20.38
CA ALA A 65 -18.60 -5.77 19.84
C ALA A 65 -17.41 -4.82 20.01
N ALA A 66 -16.74 -4.87 21.17
CA ALA A 66 -15.56 -4.07 21.43
C ALA A 66 -14.39 -4.44 20.49
N ARG A 67 -14.20 -5.73 20.18
CA ARG A 67 -13.16 -6.18 19.24
C ARG A 67 -13.49 -5.79 17.80
N ALA A 68 -14.74 -5.88 17.38
CA ALA A 68 -15.17 -5.42 16.07
C ALA A 68 -14.93 -3.91 15.90
N GLU A 69 -15.26 -3.12 16.93
CA GLU A 69 -15.01 -1.68 16.95
C GLU A 69 -13.51 -1.35 16.88
N LEU A 70 -12.73 -2.02 17.71
CA LEU A 70 -11.29 -1.83 17.77
C LEU A 70 -10.61 -2.22 16.45
N LYS A 71 -11.02 -3.36 15.87
CA LYS A 71 -10.56 -3.83 14.55
C LYS A 71 -10.89 -2.81 13.46
N ARG A 72 -12.12 -2.29 13.43
CA ARG A 72 -12.53 -1.28 12.44
C ARG A 72 -11.70 0.00 12.57
N ARG A 73 -11.42 0.44 13.80
CA ARG A 73 -10.60 1.62 14.06
C ARG A 73 -9.14 1.44 13.63
N LEU A 74 -8.56 0.26 13.86
CA LEU A 74 -7.13 0.01 13.60
C LEU A 74 -6.84 -0.50 12.19
N LEU A 75 -7.67 -1.41 11.67
CA LEU A 75 -7.43 -2.12 10.41
C LEU A 75 -8.35 -1.63 9.28
N GLY A 76 -9.32 -0.78 9.58
CA GLY A 76 -10.33 -0.33 8.63
C GLY A 76 -11.45 -1.35 8.42
N PRO A 77 -12.29 -1.17 7.38
CA PRO A 77 -13.42 -2.06 7.13
C PRO A 77 -12.96 -3.49 6.84
N ALA A 78 -13.81 -4.45 7.21
CA ALA A 78 -13.60 -5.87 6.93
C ALA A 78 -13.73 -6.19 5.42
N VAL A 79 -14.64 -5.49 4.74
CA VAL A 79 -14.87 -5.63 3.30
C VAL A 79 -15.00 -4.24 2.67
N PRO A 80 -14.25 -3.94 1.59
CA PRO A 80 -13.12 -4.73 1.06
C PRO A 80 -11.98 -4.80 2.08
N THR A 81 -11.26 -5.93 2.12
CA THR A 81 -10.14 -6.14 3.07
C THR A 81 -9.02 -5.13 2.83
N SER A 82 -8.15 -4.89 3.82
CA SER A 82 -6.99 -4.00 3.66
C SER A 82 -6.10 -4.38 2.48
N GLN A 83 -5.95 -5.68 2.23
CA GLN A 83 -5.22 -6.20 1.08
C GLN A 83 -5.91 -5.87 -0.25
N GLN A 84 -7.24 -6.01 -0.33
CA GLN A 84 -8.01 -5.64 -1.52
C GLN A 84 -7.93 -4.14 -1.80
N ARG A 85 -8.08 -3.30 -0.76
CA ARG A 85 -7.95 -1.83 -0.90
C ARG A 85 -6.55 -1.43 -1.36
N PHE A 86 -5.53 -2.06 -0.80
CA PHE A 86 -4.14 -1.82 -1.19
C PHE A 86 -3.89 -2.26 -2.64
N ALA A 87 -4.35 -3.45 -3.04
CA ALA A 87 -4.21 -3.94 -4.41
C ALA A 87 -4.89 -3.00 -5.43
N ALA A 88 -6.12 -2.54 -5.13
CA ALA A 88 -6.82 -1.56 -5.96
C ALA A 88 -6.04 -0.24 -6.07
N ALA A 89 -5.56 0.30 -4.95
CA ALA A 89 -4.77 1.54 -4.95
C ALA A 89 -3.48 1.42 -5.78
N VAL A 90 -2.80 0.27 -5.74
CA VAL A 90 -1.62 0.00 -6.57
C VAL A 90 -1.98 -0.05 -8.06
N GLN A 91 -3.12 -0.66 -8.40
CA GLN A 91 -3.61 -0.70 -9.79
C GLN A 91 -3.95 0.70 -10.31
N ASP A 92 -4.64 1.50 -9.51
CA ASP A 92 -5.00 2.89 -9.82
C ASP A 92 -3.75 3.75 -10.00
N LEU A 93 -2.77 3.61 -9.10
CA LEU A 93 -1.49 4.32 -9.21
C LEU A 93 -0.76 3.94 -10.51
N CYS A 94 -0.73 2.66 -10.86
CA CYS A 94 -0.12 2.20 -12.12
C CYS A 94 -0.83 2.79 -13.34
N ALA A 95 -2.16 2.87 -13.33
CA ALA A 95 -2.94 3.46 -14.42
C ALA A 95 -2.63 4.95 -14.57
N ALA A 96 -2.70 5.71 -13.48
CA ALA A 96 -2.38 7.14 -13.46
C ALA A 96 -0.95 7.42 -13.95
N ALA A 97 0.02 6.59 -13.55
CA ALA A 97 1.41 6.72 -13.99
C ALA A 97 1.58 6.46 -15.50
N ARG A 98 0.87 5.48 -16.08
CA ARG A 98 0.88 5.22 -17.53
C ARG A 98 0.31 6.41 -18.30
N GLU A 99 -0.84 6.93 -17.88
CA GLU A 99 -1.43 8.10 -18.53
C GLU A 99 -0.53 9.33 -18.44
N HIS A 100 0.09 9.56 -17.28
CA HIS A 100 1.03 10.65 -17.10
C HIS A 100 2.21 10.55 -18.08
N ARG A 101 2.78 9.36 -18.27
CA ARG A 101 3.84 9.13 -19.26
C ARG A 101 3.38 9.43 -20.69
N VAL A 102 2.20 8.95 -21.09
CA VAL A 102 1.64 9.25 -22.43
C VAL A 102 1.48 10.75 -22.65
N ARG A 103 0.93 11.47 -21.65
CA ARG A 103 0.79 12.93 -21.71
C ARG A 103 2.15 13.63 -21.80
N ALA A 104 3.13 13.19 -21.02
CA ALA A 104 4.48 13.76 -21.04
C ALA A 104 5.18 13.53 -22.38
N THR A 105 5.14 12.32 -22.94
CA THR A 105 5.71 12.01 -24.26
C THR A 105 5.05 12.84 -25.35
N ARG A 106 3.72 13.00 -25.32
CA ARG A 106 3.00 13.84 -26.30
C ARG A 106 3.43 15.31 -26.24
N ARG A 107 3.64 15.86 -25.04
CA ARG A 107 4.14 17.23 -24.87
C ARG A 107 5.55 17.40 -25.43
N LEU A 108 6.46 16.50 -25.06
CA LEU A 108 7.84 16.51 -25.58
C LEU A 108 7.89 16.39 -27.11
N GLY A 109 7.06 15.54 -27.71
CA GLY A 109 6.96 15.41 -29.16
C GLY A 109 6.36 16.63 -29.87
N ALA A 110 5.49 17.38 -29.19
CA ALA A 110 4.90 18.61 -29.72
C ALA A 110 5.84 19.82 -29.60
N GLU A 111 6.75 19.81 -28.63
CA GLU A 111 7.73 20.88 -28.38
C GLU A 111 8.99 20.77 -29.25
N LEU A 112 9.23 19.63 -29.92
CA LEU A 112 10.32 19.45 -30.88
C LEU A 112 9.90 19.95 -32.27
N PRO A 113 10.48 21.06 -32.81
CA PRO A 113 10.19 21.49 -34.16
C PRO A 113 10.63 20.41 -35.15
N GLY A 114 9.73 20.00 -36.05
CA GLY A 114 10.00 18.96 -37.04
C GLY A 114 11.32 19.21 -37.77
N GLN A 115 12.25 18.26 -37.69
CA GLN A 115 13.38 18.20 -38.60
C GLN A 115 12.81 18.11 -40.01
N ARG A 116 12.85 19.24 -40.73
CA ARG A 116 12.63 19.28 -42.17
C ARG A 116 13.61 18.27 -42.77
N HIS A 117 13.09 17.15 -43.28
CA HIS A 117 13.79 16.37 -44.28
C HIS A 117 14.08 17.33 -45.43
N GLN A 118 15.30 17.86 -45.48
CA GLN A 118 15.84 18.34 -46.74
C GLN A 118 16.00 17.06 -47.57
N THR A 119 15.02 16.77 -48.42
CA THR A 119 15.31 16.13 -49.70
C THR A 119 16.30 17.05 -50.39
N ALA A 120 17.59 16.81 -50.14
CA ALA A 120 18.64 17.35 -50.96
C ALA A 120 18.37 16.77 -52.35
N ASP A 121 17.84 17.63 -53.21
CA ASP A 121 17.81 17.41 -54.64
C ASP A 121 19.17 16.83 -55.04
N ALA A 122 19.12 15.65 -55.65
CA ALA A 122 20.29 15.00 -56.21
C ALA A 122 20.86 15.93 -57.29
N ALA A 123 21.86 16.73 -56.90
CA ALA A 123 22.74 17.39 -57.84
C ALA A 123 23.38 16.30 -58.70
N ALA A 124 22.97 16.24 -59.97
CA ALA A 124 23.52 15.32 -60.95
C ALA A 124 25.06 15.45 -60.98
N PRO A 125 25.81 14.35 -61.07
CA PRO A 125 27.27 14.42 -61.13
C PRO A 125 27.70 15.07 -62.44
N VAL A 126 28.48 16.15 -62.34
CA VAL A 126 29.10 16.81 -63.49
C VAL A 126 30.18 15.86 -64.05
N PRO A 127 30.18 15.53 -65.35
CA PRO A 127 31.15 14.59 -65.89
C PRO A 127 32.55 15.23 -65.97
N PHE A 128 33.53 14.50 -65.46
CA PHE A 128 34.96 14.81 -65.57
C PHE A 128 35.44 14.60 -67.02
N VAL A 129 36.01 15.63 -67.63
CA VAL A 129 36.63 15.56 -68.97
C VAL A 129 38.16 15.65 -68.81
N PRO A 130 38.93 14.59 -69.10
CA PRO A 130 40.38 14.65 -69.02
C PRO A 130 40.97 15.36 -70.24
N HIS A 131 41.84 16.34 -69.99
CA HIS A 131 42.60 17.03 -71.03
C HIS A 131 43.72 16.12 -71.56
N ARG A 132 43.74 15.86 -72.88
CA ARG A 132 44.89 15.20 -73.54
C ARG A 132 45.96 16.23 -73.92
N PRO A 133 47.26 15.91 -73.78
CA PRO A 133 48.34 16.80 -74.20
C PRO A 133 48.53 16.73 -75.73
N SER A 134 48.73 17.88 -76.38
CA SER A 134 48.97 17.95 -77.82
C SER A 134 50.36 17.44 -78.18
N ARG A 135 50.45 16.41 -79.03
CA ARG A 135 51.69 16.08 -79.75
C ARG A 135 51.88 17.08 -80.89
N ARG A 136 52.99 17.81 -80.90
CA ARG A 136 53.49 18.51 -82.10
C ARG A 136 54.29 17.51 -82.95
N ALA A 137 54.12 17.65 -84.27
CA ALA A 137 54.89 16.97 -85.30
C ALA A 137 56.34 17.46 -85.35
#